data_AF-A0AAD2HHT6-F1
#
_entry.id   AF-A0AAD2HHT6-F1
#
_cell.length_a   1.000
_cell.length_b   1.000
_cell.length_c   1.000
_cell.angle_alpha   90.00
_cell.angle_beta   90.00
_cell.angle_gamma   90.00
#
_symmetry.space_group_name_H-M   'P 1'
#
loop_
_entity.id
_entity.type
_entity.pdbx_description
1 polymer ?
#
loop_
_entity_poly.entity_id
_entity_poly.type
_entity_poly.pdbx_seq_one_letter_code
_entity_poly.pdbx_strand_id
1 'polypeptide(L)'
;MSAPPPVHSLLPARTRVPSAKIIDKNNAEARNAQRQRGVALKHLVAIVKEITHLVPRLPDSVPEPNIDDNKILRVLTSTPADDDTVASVFNRRFDILFGEDCRDEGGRMKYIRRGKEGMDLVVAYLASIQWDSEDNLLGIAPIKLQQMVAELRHLCSTNATGNTANGKEKSAQKSTQPATTSSKTVPTKTSAGDDDDAGRDRDYQPR
;
A
#
# COMPACT_ATOMS: atom_id res chain seq x y z
N MET A 1 -5.52 -76.61 53.28
CA MET A 1 -6.01 -76.75 51.89
C MET A 1 -6.53 -75.39 51.47
N SER A 2 -5.74 -74.63 50.70
CA SER A 2 -6.03 -73.22 50.36
C SER A 2 -6.52 -73.15 48.91
N ALA A 3 -7.73 -72.64 48.70
CA ALA A 3 -8.29 -72.45 47.36
C ALA A 3 -7.68 -71.22 46.67
N PRO A 4 -7.40 -71.25 45.36
CA PRO A 4 -6.89 -70.10 44.62
C PRO A 4 -8.01 -69.09 44.29
N PRO A 5 -7.70 -67.79 44.21
CA PRO A 5 -8.67 -66.74 43.87
C PRO A 5 -8.99 -66.71 42.36
N PRO A 6 -10.16 -66.16 41.97
CA PRO A 6 -10.61 -66.12 40.59
C PRO A 6 -9.85 -65.06 39.79
N VAL A 7 -9.36 -65.46 38.62
CA VAL A 7 -8.79 -64.58 37.60
C VAL A 7 -9.90 -63.78 36.92
N HIS A 8 -9.93 -62.46 37.17
CA HIS A 8 -10.77 -61.52 36.42
C HIS A 8 -10.18 -61.32 35.02
N SER A 9 -10.87 -61.85 34.02
CA SER A 9 -10.57 -61.64 32.60
C SER A 9 -10.78 -60.16 32.24
N LEU A 10 -9.68 -59.41 32.03
CA LEU A 10 -9.71 -58.10 31.38
C LEU A 10 -10.14 -58.27 29.92
N LEU A 11 -11.34 -57.82 29.60
CA LEU A 11 -11.80 -57.67 28.22
C LEU A 11 -10.96 -56.59 27.50
N PRO A 12 -10.56 -56.80 26.24
CA PRO A 12 -9.84 -55.79 25.47
C PRO A 12 -10.73 -54.57 25.23
N ALA A 13 -10.16 -53.39 25.48
CA ALA A 13 -10.79 -52.11 25.19
C ALA A 13 -11.23 -52.05 23.73
N ARG A 14 -12.54 -51.96 23.50
CA ARG A 14 -13.13 -51.71 22.18
C ARG A 14 -12.62 -50.36 21.67
N THR A 15 -11.68 -50.39 20.74
CA THR A 15 -11.36 -49.24 19.87
C THR A 15 -12.65 -48.87 19.12
N ARG A 16 -13.23 -47.73 19.49
CA ARG A 16 -14.34 -47.11 18.73
C ARG A 16 -13.81 -46.78 17.34
N VAL A 17 -14.15 -47.60 16.36
CA VAL A 17 -13.96 -47.28 14.94
C VAL A 17 -14.84 -46.06 14.65
N PRO A 18 -14.31 -44.94 14.12
CA PRO A 18 -15.13 -43.79 13.76
C PRO A 18 -16.14 -44.21 12.68
N SER A 19 -17.43 -43.97 12.95
CA SER A 19 -18.53 -44.29 12.04
C SER A 19 -18.32 -43.68 10.65
N ALA A 20 -18.61 -44.45 9.59
CA ALA A 20 -18.48 -44.04 8.19
C ALA A 20 -19.08 -42.65 7.87
N LYS A 21 -20.18 -42.27 8.54
CA LYS A 21 -20.82 -40.94 8.40
C LYS A 21 -19.91 -39.75 8.79
N ILE A 22 -18.90 -39.96 9.63
CA ILE A 22 -17.95 -38.91 10.05
C ILE A 22 -16.90 -38.67 8.96
N ILE A 23 -16.52 -39.72 8.24
CA ILE A 23 -15.51 -39.65 7.17
C ILE A 23 -16.04 -38.87 5.97
N ASP A 24 -17.31 -39.07 5.61
CA ASP A 24 -17.96 -38.38 4.49
C ASP A 24 -18.13 -36.87 4.74
N LYS A 25 -18.46 -36.47 5.98
CA LYS A 25 -18.63 -35.05 6.34
C LYS A 25 -17.31 -34.29 6.30
N ASN A 26 -16.24 -34.87 6.86
CA ASN A 26 -14.91 -34.25 6.86
C ASN A 26 -14.37 -34.05 5.43
N ASN A 27 -14.68 -34.97 4.52
CA ASN A 27 -14.29 -34.87 3.11
C ASN A 27 -15.07 -33.76 2.36
N ALA A 28 -16.36 -33.60 2.66
CA ALA A 28 -17.17 -32.53 2.08
C ALA A 28 -16.70 -31.13 2.51
N GLU A 29 -16.36 -30.96 3.79
CA GLU A 29 -15.84 -29.70 4.33
C GLU A 29 -14.49 -29.34 3.72
N ALA A 30 -13.55 -30.30 3.65
CA ALA A 30 -12.24 -30.09 3.01
C ALA A 30 -12.37 -29.69 1.53
N ARG A 31 -13.29 -30.33 0.80
CA ARG A 31 -13.57 -29.98 -0.60
C ARG A 31 -14.14 -28.57 -0.75
N ASN A 32 -15.00 -28.14 0.18
CA ASN A 32 -15.54 -26.79 0.16
C ASN A 32 -14.45 -25.74 0.47
N ALA A 33 -13.63 -25.97 1.49
CA ALA A 33 -12.51 -25.09 1.83
C ALA A 33 -11.53 -24.94 0.65
N GLN A 34 -11.18 -26.05 -0.02
CA GLN A 34 -10.32 -26.00 -1.20
C GLN A 34 -10.94 -25.22 -2.36
N ARG A 35 -12.26 -25.34 -2.57
CA ARG A 35 -12.98 -24.55 -3.57
C ARG A 35 -12.94 -23.06 -3.22
N GLN A 36 -13.22 -22.70 -1.98
CA GLN A 36 -13.20 -21.31 -1.52
C GLN A 36 -11.80 -20.70 -1.67
N ARG A 37 -10.75 -21.43 -1.31
CA ARG A 37 -9.35 -21.02 -1.53
C ARG A 37 -9.07 -20.75 -3.01
N GLY A 38 -9.50 -21.65 -3.90
CA GLY A 38 -9.35 -21.48 -5.34
C GLY A 38 -10.10 -20.27 -5.90
N VAL A 39 -11.28 -19.94 -5.35
CA VAL A 39 -12.04 -18.73 -5.73
C VAL A 39 -11.32 -17.47 -5.23
N ALA A 40 -10.87 -17.46 -3.98
CA ALA A 40 -10.14 -16.32 -3.40
C ALA A 40 -8.87 -16.00 -4.19
N LEU A 41 -8.09 -17.02 -4.56
CA LEU A 41 -6.86 -16.83 -5.34
C LEU A 41 -7.14 -16.25 -6.72
N LYS A 42 -8.16 -16.77 -7.41
CA LYS A 42 -8.57 -16.23 -8.72
C LYS A 42 -8.99 -14.77 -8.61
N HIS A 43 -9.73 -14.42 -7.56
CA HIS A 43 -10.16 -13.05 -7.32
C HIS A 43 -8.96 -12.13 -7.06
N LEU A 44 -8.02 -12.54 -6.21
CA LEU A 44 -6.81 -11.77 -5.91
C LEU A 44 -5.94 -11.54 -7.15
N VAL A 45 -5.72 -12.59 -7.93
CA VAL A 45 -5.00 -12.50 -9.21
C VAL A 45 -5.72 -11.58 -10.20
N ALA A 46 -7.06 -11.60 -10.24
CA ALA A 46 -7.82 -10.68 -11.08
C ALA A 46 -7.61 -9.21 -10.68
N ILE A 47 -7.58 -8.92 -9.38
CA ILE A 47 -7.30 -7.57 -8.87
C ILE A 47 -5.89 -7.11 -9.26
N VAL A 48 -4.87 -7.94 -9.08
CA VAL A 48 -3.48 -7.60 -9.46
C VAL A 48 -3.37 -7.36 -10.97
N LYS A 49 -4.04 -8.18 -11.79
CA LYS A 49 -4.12 -7.97 -13.24
C LYS A 49 -4.80 -6.66 -13.60
N GLU A 50 -5.86 -6.29 -12.89
CA GLU A 50 -6.54 -5.03 -13.10
C GLU A 50 -5.63 -3.83 -12.77
N ILE A 51 -4.93 -3.86 -11.64
CA ILE A 51 -3.94 -2.83 -11.29
C ILE A 51 -2.89 -2.71 -12.40
N THR A 52 -2.35 -3.84 -12.85
CA THR A 52 -1.38 -3.92 -13.95
C THR A 52 -1.90 -3.29 -15.25
N HIS A 53 -3.21 -3.40 -15.51
CA HIS A 53 -3.85 -2.81 -16.68
C HIS A 53 -4.13 -1.31 -16.52
N LEU A 54 -4.43 -0.85 -15.30
CA LEU A 54 -4.75 0.56 -15.02
C LEU A 54 -3.51 1.45 -14.94
N VAL A 55 -2.40 0.94 -14.41
CA VAL A 55 -1.17 1.73 -14.21
C VAL A 55 -0.63 2.38 -15.50
N PRO A 56 -0.52 1.67 -16.64
CA PRO A 56 -0.10 2.29 -17.91
C PRO A 56 -1.09 3.32 -18.48
N ARG A 57 -2.33 3.34 -17.96
CA ARG A 57 -3.40 4.26 -18.38
C ARG A 57 -3.47 5.49 -17.48
N LEU A 58 -2.58 5.60 -16.49
CA LEU A 58 -2.51 6.78 -15.65
C LEU A 58 -2.22 8.02 -16.51
N PRO A 59 -2.99 9.10 -16.32
CA PRO A 59 -2.88 10.29 -17.14
C PRO A 59 -1.66 11.13 -16.78
N ASP A 60 -1.28 12.03 -17.68
CA ASP A 60 -0.10 12.86 -17.50
C ASP A 60 -0.19 13.85 -16.31
N SER A 61 -1.39 14.12 -15.83
CA SER A 61 -1.59 14.92 -14.62
C SER A 61 -1.07 14.23 -13.35
N VAL A 62 -0.88 12.91 -13.36
CA VAL A 62 -0.29 12.17 -12.23
C VAL A 62 1.22 12.38 -12.29
N PRO A 63 1.84 12.92 -11.23
CA PRO A 63 3.25 13.26 -11.26
C PRO A 63 4.14 12.01 -11.32
N GLU A 64 5.29 12.16 -11.95
CA GLU A 64 6.40 11.20 -11.84
C GLU A 64 7.04 11.30 -10.46
N PRO A 65 7.71 10.23 -9.99
CA PRO A 65 8.49 10.29 -8.76
C PRO A 65 9.59 11.36 -8.89
N ASN A 66 9.78 12.13 -7.82
CA ASN A 66 10.97 12.98 -7.68
C ASN A 66 12.12 12.12 -7.13
N ILE A 67 13.32 12.28 -7.70
CA ILE A 67 14.54 11.60 -7.28
C ILE A 67 14.81 11.79 -5.79
N ASP A 68 14.53 12.99 -5.25
CA ASP A 68 14.85 13.34 -3.86
C ASP A 68 13.84 12.80 -2.83
N ASP A 69 12.61 12.46 -3.25
CA ASP A 69 11.52 12.03 -2.35
C ASP A 69 10.76 10.81 -2.91
N ASN A 70 11.48 9.86 -3.48
CA ASN A 70 10.88 8.64 -4.00
C ASN A 70 10.55 7.64 -2.87
N LYS A 71 9.47 7.93 -2.14
CA LYS A 71 8.97 7.10 -1.04
C LYS A 71 8.62 5.68 -1.50
N ILE A 72 8.06 5.50 -2.70
CA ILE A 72 7.72 4.17 -3.25
C ILE A 72 8.98 3.34 -3.37
N LEU A 73 10.01 3.86 -4.05
CA LEU A 73 11.29 3.18 -4.21
C LEU A 73 11.87 2.79 -2.85
N ARG A 74 12.01 3.75 -1.94
CA ARG A 74 12.60 3.52 -0.60
C ARG A 74 11.87 2.42 0.19
N VAL A 75 10.54 2.38 0.14
CA VAL A 75 9.75 1.39 0.89
C VAL A 75 9.84 0.02 0.24
N LEU A 76 9.76 -0.07 -1.10
CA LEU A 76 9.77 -1.36 -1.79
C LEU A 76 11.16 -2.01 -1.84
N THR A 77 12.24 -1.22 -1.78
CA THR A 77 13.62 -1.72 -1.69
C THR A 77 14.10 -1.97 -0.26
N SER A 78 13.31 -1.56 0.75
CA SER A 78 13.67 -1.81 2.16
C SER A 78 13.75 -3.32 2.43
N THR A 79 14.84 -3.76 3.07
CA THR A 79 15.02 -5.18 3.40
C THR A 79 14.01 -5.59 4.47
N PRO A 80 13.21 -6.65 4.25
CA PRO A 80 12.33 -7.18 5.29
C PRO A 80 13.15 -7.77 6.45
N ALA A 81 12.55 -7.89 7.63
CA ALA A 81 13.20 -8.58 8.74
C ALA A 81 13.24 -10.09 8.47
N ASP A 82 14.22 -10.79 9.06
CA ASP A 82 14.47 -12.22 8.78
C ASP A 82 13.26 -13.13 9.08
N ASP A 83 12.40 -12.72 10.02
CA ASP A 83 11.22 -13.49 10.45
C ASP A 83 9.89 -12.97 9.85
N ASP A 84 9.92 -12.01 8.92
CA ASP A 84 8.70 -11.46 8.35
C ASP A 84 8.05 -12.43 7.35
N THR A 85 6.75 -12.73 7.55
CA THR A 85 5.96 -13.42 6.52
C THR A 85 5.70 -12.50 5.32
N VAL A 86 5.56 -13.07 4.12
CA VAL A 86 5.24 -12.29 2.90
C VAL A 86 4.00 -11.42 3.10
N ALA A 87 2.97 -11.93 3.79
CA ALA A 87 1.75 -11.19 4.11
C ALA A 87 2.04 -9.99 5.04
N SER A 88 2.88 -10.18 6.07
CA SER A 88 3.31 -9.10 6.98
C SER A 88 4.08 -8.01 6.24
N VAL A 89 5.06 -8.39 5.40
CA VAL A 89 5.85 -7.45 4.59
C VAL A 89 4.94 -6.65 3.66
N PHE A 90 4.03 -7.32 2.95
CA PHE A 90 3.05 -6.66 2.10
C PHE A 90 2.22 -5.68 2.89
N ASN A 91 1.65 -6.11 4.02
CA ASN A 91 0.77 -5.28 4.83
C ASN A 91 1.47 -4.00 5.29
N ARG A 92 2.68 -4.15 5.86
CA ARG A 92 3.51 -3.04 6.35
C ARG A 92 3.88 -2.08 5.22
N ARG A 93 4.39 -2.59 4.09
CA ARG A 93 4.76 -1.74 2.94
C ARG A 93 3.54 -0.99 2.40
N PHE A 94 2.39 -1.65 2.33
CA PHE A 94 1.16 -1.03 1.87
C PHE A 94 0.68 0.07 2.83
N ASP A 95 0.73 -0.14 4.14
CA ASP A 95 0.32 0.89 5.11
C ASP A 95 1.23 2.12 5.07
N ILE A 96 2.54 1.93 4.95
CA ILE A 96 3.50 3.03 4.85
C ILE A 96 3.25 3.89 3.59
N LEU A 97 2.78 3.28 2.50
CA LEU A 97 2.57 3.96 1.22
C LEU A 97 1.13 4.49 1.04
N PHE A 98 0.14 3.73 1.47
CA PHE A 98 -1.27 3.90 1.10
C PHE A 98 -2.23 3.71 2.27
N GLY A 99 -1.70 3.60 3.49
CA GLY A 99 -2.49 3.58 4.73
C GLY A 99 -3.28 4.87 4.95
N GLU A 100 -4.16 4.85 5.93
CA GLU A 100 -5.05 5.98 6.25
C GLU A 100 -4.27 7.25 6.63
N ASP A 101 -3.19 7.11 7.39
CA ASP A 101 -2.30 8.21 7.78
C ASP A 101 -1.56 8.86 6.60
N CYS A 102 -1.56 8.20 5.43
CA CYS A 102 -0.92 8.67 4.21
C CYS A 102 -1.90 9.31 3.21
N ARG A 103 -3.17 9.44 3.58
CA ARG A 103 -4.18 10.10 2.75
C ARG A 103 -4.00 11.61 2.75
N ASP A 104 -4.42 12.24 1.65
CA ASP A 104 -4.54 13.70 1.61
C ASP A 104 -5.82 14.18 2.32
N GLU A 105 -6.02 15.49 2.35
CA GLU A 105 -7.21 16.13 2.95
C GLU A 105 -8.54 15.65 2.33
N GLY A 106 -8.49 15.13 1.11
CA GLY A 106 -9.63 14.53 0.40
C GLY A 106 -9.78 13.02 0.60
N GLY A 107 -8.98 12.40 1.48
CA GLY A 107 -8.99 10.95 1.71
C GLY A 107 -8.36 10.13 0.58
N ARG A 108 -7.63 10.76 -0.36
CA ARG A 108 -7.05 10.11 -1.55
C ARG A 108 -5.63 9.62 -1.29
N MET A 109 -5.18 8.65 -2.08
CA MET A 109 -3.83 8.12 -1.95
C MET A 109 -2.79 9.11 -2.51
N LYS A 110 -2.14 9.88 -1.63
CA LYS A 110 -1.19 10.94 -1.98
C LYS A 110 0.02 10.46 -2.79
N TYR A 111 0.47 9.23 -2.55
CA TYR A 111 1.75 8.72 -3.08
C TYR A 111 1.63 7.99 -4.42
N ILE A 112 0.49 8.04 -5.11
CA ILE A 112 0.41 7.51 -6.48
C ILE A 112 1.28 8.36 -7.40
N ARG A 113 2.24 7.70 -8.07
CA ARG A 113 3.18 8.31 -9.02
C ARG A 113 3.30 7.45 -10.27
N ARG A 114 3.36 8.05 -11.45
CA ARG A 114 3.50 7.29 -12.71
C ARG A 114 4.95 6.85 -12.94
N GLY A 115 5.16 5.92 -13.88
CA GLY A 115 6.49 5.56 -14.37
C GLY A 115 7.26 4.54 -13.51
N LYS A 116 8.49 4.27 -13.95
CA LYS A 116 9.30 3.10 -13.56
C LYS A 116 9.56 2.97 -12.07
N GLU A 117 9.80 4.08 -11.39
CA GLU A 117 10.07 4.09 -9.94
C GLU A 117 8.83 4.42 -9.10
N GLY A 118 7.67 4.56 -9.74
CA GLY A 118 6.37 4.79 -9.12
C GLY A 118 5.51 3.53 -9.17
N MET A 119 4.32 3.66 -9.77
CA MET A 119 3.35 2.57 -9.85
C MET A 119 3.82 1.37 -10.68
N ASP A 120 4.75 1.54 -11.63
CA ASP A 120 5.33 0.40 -12.35
C ASP A 120 6.13 -0.50 -11.40
N LEU A 121 6.86 0.10 -10.44
CA LEU A 121 7.57 -0.64 -9.41
C LEU A 121 6.62 -1.36 -8.46
N VAL A 122 5.48 -0.72 -8.14
CA VAL A 122 4.41 -1.36 -7.35
C VAL A 122 3.87 -2.58 -8.10
N VAL A 123 3.60 -2.47 -9.41
CA VAL A 123 3.15 -3.60 -10.23
C VAL A 123 4.19 -4.73 -10.25
N ALA A 124 5.46 -4.39 -10.45
CA ALA A 124 6.56 -5.37 -10.42
C ALA A 124 6.64 -6.09 -9.06
N TYR A 125 6.47 -5.34 -7.96
CA TYR A 125 6.41 -5.90 -6.62
C TYR A 125 5.20 -6.82 -6.42
N LEU A 126 4.00 -6.41 -6.84
CA LEU A 126 2.81 -7.26 -6.72
C LEU A 126 2.92 -8.55 -7.55
N ALA A 127 3.63 -8.49 -8.69
CA ALA A 127 3.88 -9.64 -9.53
C ALA A 127 4.89 -10.63 -8.92
N SER A 128 5.77 -10.19 -8.01
CA SER A 128 6.75 -11.06 -7.35
C SER A 128 6.21 -11.79 -6.12
N ILE A 129 5.05 -11.37 -5.59
CA ILE A 129 4.41 -12.00 -4.43
C ILE A 129 3.77 -13.33 -4.80
N GLN A 130 4.03 -14.35 -3.98
CA GLN A 130 3.32 -15.63 -4.03
C GLN A 130 1.98 -15.51 -3.28
N TRP A 131 0.90 -15.35 -4.04
CA TRP A 131 -0.45 -15.05 -3.53
C TRP A 131 -1.23 -16.28 -3.05
N ASP A 132 -0.69 -17.48 -3.19
CA ASP A 132 -1.36 -18.74 -2.88
C ASP A 132 -1.35 -19.11 -1.39
N SER A 133 -0.62 -18.37 -0.56
CA SER A 133 -0.63 -18.52 0.90
C SER A 133 -1.97 -18.09 1.52
N GLU A 134 -2.39 -18.78 2.58
CA GLU A 134 -3.69 -18.55 3.21
C GLU A 134 -3.82 -17.14 3.80
N ASP A 135 -2.74 -16.64 4.42
CA ASP A 135 -2.67 -15.29 4.98
C ASP A 135 -2.87 -14.20 3.93
N ASN A 136 -2.42 -14.44 2.69
CA ASN A 136 -2.64 -13.51 1.58
C ASN A 136 -4.07 -13.56 1.04
N LEU A 137 -4.68 -14.76 1.02
CA LEU A 137 -6.00 -15.00 0.44
C LEU A 137 -7.16 -14.55 1.33
N LEU A 138 -7.05 -14.84 2.63
CA LEU A 138 -8.10 -14.55 3.62
C LEU A 138 -7.80 -13.28 4.43
N GLY A 139 -6.60 -12.72 4.28
CA GLY A 139 -6.18 -11.55 5.03
C GLY A 139 -6.66 -10.23 4.43
N ILE A 140 -5.93 -9.18 4.79
CA ILE A 140 -6.24 -7.78 4.46
C ILE A 140 -5.85 -7.38 3.02
N ALA A 141 -5.06 -8.21 2.33
CA ALA A 141 -4.53 -7.89 1.01
C ALA A 141 -5.60 -7.64 -0.07
N PRO A 142 -6.65 -8.47 -0.23
CA PRO A 142 -7.69 -8.21 -1.22
C PRO A 142 -8.36 -6.85 -1.03
N ILE A 143 -8.62 -6.46 0.22
CA ILE A 143 -9.28 -5.19 0.56
C ILE A 143 -8.38 -4.02 0.15
N LYS A 144 -7.10 -4.06 0.53
CA LYS A 144 -6.11 -3.03 0.20
C LYS A 144 -5.92 -2.87 -1.31
N LEU A 145 -5.82 -3.98 -2.03
CA LEU A 145 -5.68 -3.94 -3.49
C LEU A 145 -6.95 -3.43 -4.18
N GLN A 146 -8.14 -3.76 -3.68
CA GLN A 146 -9.40 -3.19 -4.19
C GLN A 146 -9.48 -1.68 -3.98
N GLN A 147 -9.04 -1.18 -2.82
CA GLN A 147 -8.97 0.27 -2.57
C GLN A 147 -8.04 0.96 -3.57
N MET A 148 -6.89 0.35 -3.89
CA MET A 148 -5.99 0.88 -4.91
C MET A 148 -6.60 0.84 -6.31
N VAL A 149 -7.34 -0.21 -6.68
CA VAL A 149 -8.09 -0.24 -7.95
C VAL A 149 -9.09 0.91 -8.03
N ALA A 150 -9.86 1.15 -6.97
CA ALA A 150 -10.83 2.25 -6.93
C ALA A 150 -10.15 3.61 -7.15
N GLU A 151 -9.00 3.82 -6.50
CA GLU A 151 -8.21 5.03 -6.65
C GLU A 151 -7.66 5.21 -8.07
N LEU A 152 -7.05 4.15 -8.64
CA LEU A 152 -6.50 4.19 -10.00
C LEU A 152 -7.59 4.43 -11.04
N ARG A 153 -8.76 3.79 -10.91
CA ARG A 153 -9.92 4.04 -11.78
C ARG A 153 -10.35 5.50 -11.71
N HIS A 154 -10.43 6.08 -10.51
CA HIS A 154 -10.78 7.48 -10.35
C HIS A 154 -9.80 8.40 -11.07
N LEU A 155 -8.49 8.20 -10.88
CA LEU A 155 -7.45 9.01 -11.55
C LEU A 155 -7.51 8.87 -13.08
N CYS A 156 -7.80 7.67 -13.59
CA CYS A 156 -8.01 7.45 -15.02
C CYS A 156 -9.26 8.17 -15.56
N SER A 157 -10.31 8.29 -14.74
CA SER A 157 -11.58 8.92 -15.14
C SER A 157 -11.55 10.46 -15.06
N THR A 158 -10.90 11.07 -14.07
CA THR A 158 -10.94 12.52 -13.85
C THR A 158 -10.30 13.33 -14.99
N ASN A 159 -9.35 12.76 -15.72
CA ASN A 159 -8.71 13.42 -16.86
C ASN A 159 -9.51 13.34 -18.17
N ALA A 160 -10.49 12.43 -18.27
CA ALA A 160 -11.38 12.38 -19.43
C ALA A 160 -12.28 13.63 -19.53
N THR A 161 -12.54 14.31 -18.41
CA THR A 161 -13.40 15.50 -18.31
C THR A 161 -12.66 16.83 -18.39
N GLY A 162 -11.32 16.84 -18.39
CA GLY A 162 -10.50 18.05 -18.29
C GLY A 162 -10.19 18.78 -19.61
N ASN A 163 -10.51 18.20 -20.77
CA ASN A 163 -10.06 18.72 -22.09
C ASN A 163 -11.14 19.42 -22.94
N THR A 164 -12.31 19.74 -22.38
CA THR A 164 -13.41 20.39 -23.14
C THR A 164 -13.99 21.60 -22.42
N ALA A 165 -13.16 22.54 -21.95
CA ALA A 165 -13.64 23.86 -21.53
C ALA A 165 -12.50 24.89 -21.45
N ASN A 166 -11.87 25.23 -22.59
CA ASN A 166 -11.28 26.56 -22.76
C ASN A 166 -10.95 26.81 -24.23
N GLY A 167 -11.90 27.42 -24.94
CA GLY A 167 -11.69 27.89 -26.30
C GLY A 167 -12.77 28.91 -26.70
N LYS A 168 -12.35 30.19 -26.74
CA LYS A 168 -13.06 31.42 -27.18
C LYS A 168 -13.97 32.02 -26.08
N GLU A 169 -13.89 33.31 -25.74
CA GLU A 169 -13.71 34.47 -26.63
C GLU A 169 -12.86 35.62 -26.04
N LYS A 170 -12.21 36.30 -26.97
CA LYS A 170 -11.53 37.60 -26.87
C LYS A 170 -12.55 38.70 -27.13
N SER A 171 -12.61 39.72 -26.27
CA SER A 171 -13.02 41.09 -26.61
C SER A 171 -12.58 42.00 -25.46
N ALA A 172 -11.41 42.63 -25.56
CA ALA A 172 -11.24 43.99 -26.09
C ALA A 172 -11.96 45.07 -25.25
N GLN A 173 -11.25 45.66 -24.29
CA GLN A 173 -11.55 47.03 -23.87
C GLN A 173 -10.27 47.81 -23.57
N LYS A 174 -10.25 49.00 -24.15
CA LYS A 174 -9.14 49.92 -24.42
C LYS A 174 -9.32 51.17 -23.56
N SER A 175 -8.20 51.72 -23.07
CA SER A 175 -8.02 53.10 -22.54
C SER A 175 -8.69 53.36 -21.16
N THR A 176 -8.10 54.05 -20.18
CA THR A 176 -7.43 55.36 -20.25
C THR A 176 -6.69 55.61 -18.91
N GLN A 177 -5.46 56.15 -18.93
CA GLN A 177 -4.81 56.78 -17.76
C GLN A 177 -5.37 58.20 -17.54
N PRO A 178 -5.28 58.80 -16.34
CA PRO A 178 -4.14 59.72 -16.11
C PRO A 178 -3.58 59.79 -14.67
N ALA A 179 -2.26 59.95 -14.64
CA ALA A 179 -1.31 60.68 -13.78
C ALA A 179 -1.68 61.33 -12.40
N THR A 180 -0.69 61.17 -11.49
CA THR A 180 -0.18 62.03 -10.37
C THR A 180 -1.07 62.21 -9.11
N THR A 181 -0.62 62.33 -7.85
CA THR A 181 0.62 62.82 -7.18
C THR A 181 0.80 62.21 -5.75
N SER A 182 2.06 62.18 -5.28
CA SER A 182 2.60 62.39 -3.90
C SER A 182 1.79 61.97 -2.64
N SER A 183 2.33 61.30 -1.61
CA SER A 183 3.37 61.84 -0.70
C SER A 183 3.79 60.84 0.41
N LYS A 184 5.07 60.93 0.82
CA LYS A 184 5.60 61.02 2.21
C LYS A 184 5.78 59.79 3.14
N THR A 185 7.08 59.52 3.43
CA THR A 185 7.76 59.34 4.76
C THR A 185 7.43 58.10 5.63
N VAL A 186 8.33 57.39 6.33
CA VAL A 186 9.69 57.66 6.88
C VAL A 186 10.41 56.32 7.24
N PRO A 187 11.75 56.30 7.44
CA PRO A 187 12.60 55.11 7.70
C PRO A 187 13.13 54.96 9.15
N THR A 188 13.49 53.74 9.58
CA THR A 188 14.42 53.44 10.72
C THR A 188 14.95 51.99 10.56
N LYS A 189 16.22 51.63 10.29
CA LYS A 189 17.56 51.77 10.93
C LYS A 189 17.84 50.83 12.14
N THR A 190 18.66 49.80 11.86
CA THR A 190 19.84 49.24 12.60
C THR A 190 19.80 48.81 14.08
N SER A 191 20.23 47.56 14.32
CA SER A 191 21.36 47.12 15.20
C SER A 191 21.68 45.65 14.85
N ALA A 192 22.89 45.19 14.48
CA ALA A 192 24.24 45.27 15.07
C ALA A 192 24.37 44.50 16.40
N GLY A 193 25.32 43.56 16.44
CA GLY A 193 25.69 42.58 17.49
C GLY A 193 25.93 41.23 16.80
N ASP A 194 27.14 40.83 16.36
CA ASP A 194 28.43 40.74 17.06
C ASP A 194 28.30 40.14 18.46
N ASP A 195 28.66 38.86 18.59
CA ASP A 195 29.54 38.37 19.67
C ASP A 195 29.99 36.92 19.38
N ASP A 196 31.30 36.76 19.53
CA ASP A 196 32.14 35.58 19.43
C ASP A 196 31.74 34.44 20.39
N ASP A 197 31.94 33.17 20.01
CA ASP A 197 32.45 32.20 20.99
C ASP A 197 33.17 31.02 20.33
N ALA A 198 34.22 30.62 21.03
CA ALA A 198 35.34 29.84 20.59
C ALA A 198 35.11 28.32 20.62
N GLY A 199 35.75 27.65 19.66
CA GLY A 199 36.49 26.43 19.93
C GLY A 199 35.68 25.12 20.01
N ARG A 200 36.05 24.18 19.15
CA ARG A 200 36.88 23.04 19.58
C ARG A 200 37.20 22.14 18.40
N ASP A 201 38.50 21.99 18.20
CA ASP A 201 39.16 20.80 17.69
C ASP A 201 38.40 19.52 18.07
N ARG A 202 38.10 18.70 17.06
CA ARG A 202 38.17 17.24 17.21
C ARG A 202 38.70 16.64 15.91
N ASP A 203 40.03 16.55 15.87
CA ASP A 203 40.70 15.43 15.23
C ASP A 203 40.08 14.11 15.72
N TYR A 204 39.55 13.31 14.80
CA TYR A 204 39.41 11.87 15.03
C TYR A 204 39.65 11.11 13.72
N GLN A 205 40.79 10.43 13.66
CA GLN A 205 41.24 9.63 12.53
C GLN A 205 40.50 8.27 12.47
N PRO A 206 40.34 7.70 11.26
CA PRO A 206 39.84 6.34 11.09
C PRO A 206 40.92 5.28 11.34
N ARG A 207 40.51 4.11 11.83
CA ARG A 207 41.25 2.85 11.73
C ARG A 207 40.68 2.01 10.60
#